data_AF-A0A8T4SUX6-F1
#
_entry.id   AF-A0A8T4SUX6-F1
#
_cell.length_a   1.000
_cell.length_b   1.000
_cell.length_c   1.000
_cell.angle_alpha   90.00
_cell.angle_beta   90.00
_cell.angle_gamma   90.00
#
_symmetry.space_group_name_H-M   'P 1'
#
loop_
_entity.id
_entity.type
_entity.pdbx_description
1 polymer ?
#
loop_
_entity_poly.entity_id
_entity_poly.type
_entity_poly.pdbx_seq_one_letter_code
_entity_poly.pdbx_strand_id
1 'polypeptide(L)'
;MNLIINLNEILGGKFRFYLKEEYRISIFNQLKTKFKDWRVIAGILNLNPRHLFGLRRGWEYREGKKKLFYLSSEILTKILELARIEPEEAQKNIEIIKTGQSGNREPVQLPFKVNLDNESLFSIKRALGEYIFIKYFKSIINLNNLDKKLIIENDYVVLKIESDLKKEFPKKIVFDEIFAKEFGKWIGDRCGGDRRVEVSNKEYKFIEDFKNFLEKRLNQKDVKIILTHKPGIILPENLKNKANKIECCKTQYGDYSYRVGLPQRELRQLVFGFFEDNLFNILYNSKSSVRYAFYAGLFEAEGSVIKNSNNLAISYGFNLNKTKTNDKILNLVKKVVNLCYLLELDGFRPRISRKISKKSNTLKYDIILLNSHKNREQEVRFIKRTIYSFLTHPNKIKSINELEERLPRKKIVKENVKEAFLEKPLVKTEERKSLQPEVNIGLVGHY
;
A
#
# COMPACT_ATOMS: atom_id res chain seq x y z
N MET A 1 -15.73 12.98 10.59
CA MET A 1 -14.68 13.06 11.64
C MET A 1 -13.65 14.01 11.09
N ASN A 2 -13.52 15.24 11.61
CA ASN A 2 -12.67 16.29 11.02
C ASN A 2 -11.21 15.84 10.93
N LEU A 3 -10.83 15.21 9.81
CA LEU A 3 -9.45 14.79 9.58
C LEU A 3 -8.68 15.97 9.01
N ILE A 4 -8.21 16.82 9.93
CA ILE A 4 -7.27 17.89 9.67
C ILE A 4 -5.88 17.27 9.62
N ILE A 5 -5.19 17.43 8.50
CA ILE A 5 -3.83 16.91 8.34
C ILE A 5 -2.86 18.06 8.14
N ASN A 6 -1.83 18.10 8.99
CA ASN A 6 -0.79 19.12 8.94
C ASN A 6 0.21 18.78 7.84
N LEU A 7 0.47 19.70 6.91
CA LEU A 7 1.39 19.44 5.81
C LEU A 7 2.82 19.16 6.30
N ASN A 8 3.24 19.63 7.48
CA ASN A 8 4.59 19.35 8.01
C ASN A 8 4.94 17.84 8.00
N GLU A 9 3.95 16.96 8.12
CA GLU A 9 4.06 15.49 7.97
C GLU A 9 4.33 15.02 6.51
N ILE A 10 3.89 15.74 5.46
CA ILE A 10 4.39 15.53 4.08
C ILE A 10 5.88 15.84 4.02
N LEU A 11 6.23 16.98 4.60
CA LEU A 11 7.30 17.84 4.13
C LEU A 11 8.69 17.43 4.64
N GLY A 12 8.77 16.39 5.49
CA GLY A 12 10.00 15.85 6.10
C GLY A 12 11.24 15.94 5.20
N GLY A 13 12.05 16.97 5.43
CA GLY A 13 13.26 17.33 4.69
C GLY A 13 13.12 17.71 3.19
N LYS A 14 12.01 17.42 2.52
CA LYS A 14 11.92 17.44 1.04
C LYS A 14 11.55 18.78 0.41
N PHE A 15 10.97 19.69 1.18
CA PHE A 15 10.48 20.97 0.70
C PHE A 15 11.25 22.14 1.31
N ARG A 16 11.38 23.20 0.51
CA ARG A 16 12.12 24.41 0.82
C ARG A 16 11.17 25.61 0.82
N PHE A 17 11.03 26.24 1.97
CA PHE A 17 10.14 27.38 2.19
C PHE A 17 10.92 28.68 2.17
N TYR A 18 10.35 29.68 1.51
CA TYR A 18 10.86 31.05 1.48
C TYR A 18 9.74 31.97 1.95
N LEU A 19 9.97 32.69 3.05
CA LEU A 19 9.04 33.66 3.60
C LEU A 19 9.32 35.04 3.02
N LYS A 20 8.26 35.83 2.81
CA LYS A 20 8.36 37.27 2.49
C LYS A 20 9.30 37.97 3.49
N GLU A 21 10.13 38.87 3.00
CA GLU A 21 11.21 39.49 3.78
C GLU A 21 10.71 40.19 5.05
N GLU A 22 9.69 41.05 4.95
CA GLU A 22 9.11 41.79 6.08
C GLU A 22 8.59 40.85 7.17
N TYR A 23 7.83 39.83 6.77
CA TYR A 23 7.27 38.83 7.67
C TYR A 23 8.36 38.02 8.38
N ARG A 24 9.36 37.58 7.62
CA ARG A 24 10.55 36.88 8.11
C ARG A 24 11.31 37.73 9.15
N ILE A 25 11.50 39.02 8.89
CA ILE A 25 12.13 39.97 9.82
C ILE A 25 11.28 40.09 11.10
N SER A 26 9.96 40.26 10.98
CA SER A 26 9.03 40.33 12.11
C SER A 26 9.15 39.11 13.03
N ILE A 27 9.05 37.89 12.48
CA ILE A 27 9.18 36.63 13.23
C ILE A 27 10.50 36.58 14.01
N PHE A 28 11.63 36.83 13.33
CA PHE A 28 12.93 36.74 13.99
C PHE A 28 13.12 37.84 15.03
N ASN A 29 12.53 39.03 14.86
CA ASN A 29 12.52 40.07 15.88
C ASN A 29 11.70 39.65 17.11
N GLN A 30 10.51 39.06 16.94
CA GLN A 30 9.71 38.51 18.05
C GLN A 30 10.50 37.44 18.83
N LEU A 31 11.14 36.50 18.14
CA LEU A 31 12.00 35.49 18.76
C LEU A 31 13.16 36.13 19.53
N LYS A 32 13.83 37.15 18.96
CA LYS A 32 14.90 37.89 19.64
C LYS A 32 14.41 38.56 20.92
N THR A 33 13.26 39.24 20.88
CA THR A 33 12.66 39.90 22.05
C THR A 33 12.33 38.89 23.15
N LYS A 34 11.78 37.72 22.77
CA LYS A 34 11.38 36.66 23.70
C LYS A 34 12.56 35.95 24.38
N PHE A 35 13.59 35.59 23.62
CA PHE A 35 14.70 34.74 24.11
C PHE A 35 16.01 35.48 24.39
N LYS A 36 16.12 36.76 23.98
CA LYS A 36 17.27 37.69 24.13
C LYS A 36 18.59 37.27 23.46
N ASP A 37 18.93 35.98 23.45
CA ASP A 37 20.16 35.43 22.85
C ASP A 37 19.87 34.50 21.66
N TRP A 38 20.54 34.74 20.53
CA TRP A 38 20.47 33.92 19.33
C TRP A 38 21.01 32.49 19.53
N ARG A 39 21.94 32.28 20.47
CA ARG A 39 22.48 30.96 20.80
C ARG A 39 21.42 30.06 21.43
N VAL A 40 20.56 30.62 22.27
CA VAL A 40 19.41 29.91 22.86
C VAL A 40 18.42 29.52 21.77
N ILE A 41 18.06 30.44 20.87
CA ILE A 41 17.17 30.16 19.74
C ILE A 41 17.79 29.10 18.81
N ALA A 42 19.10 29.16 18.54
CA ALA A 42 19.81 28.17 17.74
C ALA A 42 19.79 26.77 18.39
N GLY A 43 20.00 26.69 19.71
CA GLY A 43 19.94 25.46 20.48
C GLY A 43 18.54 24.81 20.43
N ILE A 44 17.49 25.59 20.69
CA ILE A 44 16.09 25.08 20.63
C ILE A 44 15.72 24.61 19.23
N LEU A 45 16.16 25.30 18.18
CA LEU A 45 15.94 24.89 16.79
C LEU A 45 16.83 23.72 16.34
N ASN A 46 17.79 23.28 17.15
CA ASN A 46 18.85 22.33 16.81
C ASN A 46 19.64 22.75 15.55
N LEU A 47 20.10 24.00 15.53
CA LEU A 47 20.83 24.60 14.41
C LEU A 47 22.19 25.14 14.85
N ASN A 48 23.18 25.04 13.96
CA ASN A 48 24.39 25.84 14.09
C ASN A 48 24.02 27.34 14.03
N PRO A 49 24.54 28.21 14.92
CA PRO A 49 24.24 29.64 14.90
C PRO A 49 24.47 30.33 13.54
N ARG A 50 25.45 29.88 12.75
CA ARG A 50 25.71 30.37 11.39
C ARG A 50 24.54 30.10 10.43
N HIS A 51 23.87 28.95 10.57
CA HIS A 51 22.66 28.64 9.80
C HIS A 51 21.47 29.52 10.25
N LEU A 52 21.34 29.77 11.56
CA LEU A 52 20.33 30.70 12.08
C LEU A 52 20.53 32.12 11.54
N PHE A 53 21.78 32.59 11.41
CA PHE A 53 22.06 33.87 10.73
C PHE A 53 21.67 33.88 9.25
N GLY A 54 21.84 32.76 8.53
CA GLY A 54 21.36 32.60 7.16
C GLY A 54 19.84 32.70 7.05
N LEU A 55 19.10 32.00 7.93
CA LEU A 55 17.64 32.10 8.04
C LEU A 55 17.18 33.53 8.38
N ARG A 56 17.83 34.18 9.34
CA ARG A 56 17.58 35.58 9.74
C ARG A 56 17.93 36.60 8.65
N ARG A 57 18.72 36.22 7.64
CA ARG A 57 18.98 37.05 6.44
C ARG A 57 18.13 36.68 5.23
N GLY A 58 17.58 35.46 5.17
CA GLY A 58 16.88 34.93 3.99
C GLY A 58 17.83 34.57 2.83
N TRP A 59 19.15 34.73 3.02
CA TRP A 59 20.18 34.44 2.04
C TRP A 59 21.54 34.18 2.71
N GLU A 60 22.42 33.52 1.95
CA GLU A 60 23.84 33.30 2.29
C GLU A 60 24.71 33.52 1.05
N TYR A 61 25.97 33.90 1.24
CA TYR A 61 26.98 33.80 0.18
C TYR A 61 27.58 32.40 0.17
N ARG A 62 27.54 31.73 -0.98
CA ARG A 62 28.33 30.51 -1.26
C ARG A 62 28.97 30.67 -2.63
N GLU A 63 30.28 30.39 -2.73
CA GLU A 63 31.06 30.50 -3.98
C GLU A 63 30.91 31.89 -4.64
N GLY A 64 31.00 32.95 -3.84
CA GLY A 64 30.82 34.34 -4.31
C GLY A 64 29.39 34.74 -4.68
N LYS A 65 28.43 33.82 -4.71
CA LYS A 65 27.04 34.07 -5.17
C LYS A 65 26.07 34.13 -4.00
N LYS A 66 25.18 35.14 -4.00
CA LYS A 66 24.06 35.27 -3.07
C LYS A 66 23.00 34.20 -3.39
N LYS A 67 22.85 33.20 -2.53
CA LYS A 67 21.87 32.11 -2.66
C LYS A 67 20.76 32.31 -1.62
N LEU A 68 19.50 32.19 -2.01
CA LEU A 68 18.36 32.29 -1.09
C LEU A 68 18.39 31.14 -0.07
N PHE A 69 18.32 31.48 1.21
CA PHE A 69 18.31 30.54 2.31
C PHE A 69 16.87 30.07 2.56
N TYR A 70 16.66 28.76 2.59
CA TYR A 70 15.34 28.18 2.78
C TYR A 70 15.13 27.71 4.21
N LEU A 71 13.88 27.75 4.66
CA LEU A 71 13.40 27.03 5.81
C LEU A 71 13.04 25.60 5.40
N SER A 72 13.47 24.59 6.16
CA SER A 72 12.85 23.27 6.10
C SER A 72 11.50 23.33 6.84
N SER A 73 10.60 22.37 6.59
CA SER A 73 9.33 22.35 7.32
C SER A 73 9.48 22.17 8.82
N GLU A 74 10.48 21.40 9.26
CA GLU A 74 10.73 21.16 10.69
C GLU A 74 11.16 22.46 11.39
N ILE A 75 12.09 23.20 10.78
CA ILE A 75 12.56 24.48 11.30
C ILE A 75 11.42 25.51 11.27
N LEU A 76 10.60 25.52 10.20
CA LEU A 76 9.46 26.41 10.08
C LEU A 76 8.42 26.13 11.19
N THR A 77 8.00 24.88 11.38
CA THR A 77 7.06 24.50 12.46
C THR A 77 7.59 24.94 13.83
N LYS A 78 8.84 24.59 14.18
CA LYS A 78 9.45 25.00 15.45
C LYS A 78 9.51 26.52 15.61
N ILE A 79 9.79 27.27 14.55
CA ILE A 79 9.77 28.74 14.57
C ILE A 79 8.37 29.28 14.86
N LEU A 80 7.33 28.73 14.23
CA LEU A 80 5.94 29.15 14.44
C LEU A 80 5.48 28.86 15.88
N GLU A 81 5.79 27.68 16.41
CA GLU A 81 5.51 27.30 17.81
C GLU A 81 6.23 28.23 18.80
N LEU A 82 7.51 28.53 18.57
CA LEU A 82 8.29 29.42 19.43
C LEU A 82 7.82 30.87 19.37
N ALA A 83 7.35 31.33 18.21
CA ALA A 83 6.79 32.66 18.02
C ALA A 83 5.31 32.77 18.44
N ARG A 84 4.62 31.64 18.66
CA ARG A 84 3.15 31.55 18.85
C ARG A 84 2.36 32.11 17.66
N ILE A 85 2.77 31.75 16.45
CA ILE A 85 2.17 32.20 15.19
C ILE A 85 1.29 31.09 14.61
N GLU A 86 0.08 31.45 14.20
CA GLU A 86 -0.84 30.50 13.58
C GLU A 86 -0.34 30.07 12.18
N PRO A 87 -0.39 28.76 11.82
CA PRO A 87 0.05 28.26 10.51
C PRO A 87 -0.60 28.97 9.32
N GLU A 88 -1.85 29.41 9.46
CA GLU A 88 -2.63 30.14 8.46
C GLU A 88 -2.04 31.54 8.16
N GLU A 89 -1.44 32.20 9.16
CA GLU A 89 -0.74 33.47 8.98
C GLU A 89 0.58 33.27 8.24
N ALA A 90 1.33 32.22 8.62
CA ALA A 90 2.56 31.84 7.96
C ALA A 90 2.33 31.53 6.47
N GLN A 91 1.21 30.87 6.16
CA GLN A 91 0.83 30.52 4.79
C GLN A 91 0.68 31.73 3.87
N LYS A 92 0.02 32.80 4.34
CA LYS A 92 -0.19 34.06 3.58
C LYS A 92 1.12 34.78 3.27
N ASN A 93 2.20 34.39 3.94
CA ASN A 93 3.50 35.02 3.89
C ASN A 93 4.63 34.07 3.42
N ILE A 94 4.31 32.85 2.97
CA ILE A 94 5.21 32.08 2.11
C ILE A 94 5.17 32.69 0.70
N GLU A 95 6.34 33.07 0.22
CA GLU A 95 6.54 33.61 -1.12
C GLU A 95 6.78 32.47 -2.13
N ILE A 96 7.60 31.47 -1.75
CA ILE A 96 7.96 30.35 -2.64
C ILE A 96 8.01 29.03 -1.85
N ILE A 97 7.49 27.96 -2.46
CA ILE A 97 7.69 26.56 -2.05
C ILE A 97 8.47 25.85 -3.17
N LYS A 98 9.55 25.12 -2.86
CA LYS A 98 10.26 24.26 -3.84
C LYS A 98 10.37 22.81 -3.37
N THR A 99 10.25 21.87 -4.29
CA THR A 99 10.55 20.45 -4.11
C THR A 99 12.01 20.14 -4.47
N GLY A 100 12.78 19.55 -3.55
CA GLY A 100 14.11 19.01 -3.83
C GLY A 100 15.16 20.04 -4.27
N GLN A 101 16.12 19.59 -5.10
CA GLN A 101 17.25 20.41 -5.55
C GLN A 101 17.07 21.03 -6.95
N SER A 102 16.26 20.43 -7.83
CA SER A 102 16.10 20.83 -9.23
C SER A 102 14.61 20.81 -9.63
N GLY A 103 14.03 21.99 -9.80
CA GLY A 103 12.64 22.16 -10.24
C GLY A 103 12.30 23.64 -10.47
N ASN A 104 11.35 23.90 -11.37
CA ASN A 104 10.93 25.26 -11.70
C ASN A 104 10.31 25.98 -10.49
N ARG A 105 10.43 27.32 -10.50
CA ARG A 105 9.99 28.20 -9.41
C ARG A 105 8.53 28.61 -9.62
N GLU A 106 7.59 27.73 -9.32
CA GLU A 106 6.19 28.15 -9.21
C GLU A 106 5.81 28.43 -7.73
N PRO A 107 5.15 29.55 -7.42
CA PRO A 107 4.65 29.85 -6.09
C PRO A 107 3.41 29.00 -5.80
N VAL A 108 3.61 27.74 -5.41
CA VAL A 108 2.51 26.85 -5.02
C VAL A 108 2.01 27.26 -3.64
N GLN A 109 0.76 27.73 -3.54
CA GLN A 109 0.09 27.92 -2.26
C GLN A 109 -0.44 26.56 -1.75
N LEU A 110 0.30 25.92 -0.85
CA LEU A 110 -0.14 24.70 -0.17
C LEU A 110 -0.69 25.04 1.23
N PRO A 111 -1.89 24.55 1.60
CA PRO A 111 -2.52 24.92 2.86
C PRO A 111 -1.96 24.15 4.05
N PHE A 112 -1.43 24.82 5.08
CA PHE A 112 -0.76 24.15 6.21
C PHE A 112 -1.61 23.05 6.86
N LYS A 113 -2.93 23.23 6.87
CA LYS A 113 -3.92 22.25 7.31
C LYS A 113 -4.81 21.90 6.12
N VAL A 114 -4.96 20.61 5.82
CA VAL A 114 -5.98 20.11 4.89
C VAL A 114 -7.09 19.47 5.71
N ASN A 115 -8.27 20.08 5.76
CA ASN A 115 -9.48 19.37 6.19
C ASN A 115 -10.01 18.57 5.01
N LEU A 116 -9.85 17.24 5.02
CA LEU A 116 -10.37 16.40 3.94
C LEU A 116 -11.90 16.53 3.79
N ASP A 117 -12.64 16.81 4.87
CA ASP A 117 -14.11 16.82 4.82
C ASP A 117 -14.68 17.90 3.88
N ASN A 118 -13.96 19.02 3.70
CA ASN A 118 -14.36 20.14 2.85
C ASN A 118 -13.65 20.16 1.48
N GLU A 119 -12.77 19.20 1.20
CA GLU A 119 -11.91 19.21 0.01
C GLU A 119 -12.43 18.28 -1.09
N SER A 120 -12.70 18.87 -2.26
CA SER A 120 -13.11 18.14 -3.47
C SER A 120 -12.12 17.05 -3.82
N LEU A 121 -12.62 15.88 -4.26
CA LEU A 121 -11.79 14.75 -4.67
C LEU A 121 -10.71 15.12 -5.72
N PHE A 122 -11.03 16.08 -6.58
CA PHE A 122 -10.16 16.56 -7.65
C PHE A 122 -9.10 17.57 -7.19
N SER A 123 -9.14 18.05 -5.93
CA SER A 123 -8.18 19.04 -5.45
C SER A 123 -6.80 18.42 -5.20
N ILE A 124 -5.75 19.19 -5.48
CA ILE A 124 -4.36 18.82 -5.17
C ILE A 124 -4.21 18.65 -3.65
N LYS A 125 -4.87 19.51 -2.87
CA LYS A 125 -4.88 19.47 -1.39
C LYS A 125 -5.39 18.12 -0.86
N ARG A 126 -6.50 17.60 -1.41
CA ARG A 126 -7.04 16.28 -1.09
C ARG A 126 -6.01 15.18 -1.33
N ALA A 127 -5.40 15.16 -2.52
CA ALA A 127 -4.41 14.15 -2.89
C ALA A 127 -3.15 14.20 -2.00
N LEU A 128 -2.73 15.40 -1.60
CA LEU A 128 -1.63 15.61 -0.66
C LEU A 128 -1.98 15.12 0.76
N GLY A 129 -3.16 15.45 1.27
CA GLY A 129 -3.62 14.97 2.57
C GLY A 129 -3.73 13.45 2.64
N GLU A 130 -4.31 12.82 1.60
CA GLU A 130 -4.37 11.35 1.51
C GLU A 130 -2.98 10.71 1.44
N TYR A 131 -1.99 11.37 0.83
CA TYR A 131 -0.59 10.90 0.84
C TYR A 131 0.07 10.97 2.23
N ILE A 132 -0.24 11.98 3.05
CA ILE A 132 0.17 12.00 4.46
C ILE A 132 -0.46 10.84 5.21
N PHE A 133 -1.79 10.72 5.09
CA PHE A 133 -2.56 9.72 5.80
C PHE A 133 -2.03 8.31 5.48
N ILE A 134 -1.66 8.03 4.22
CA ILE A 134 -0.99 6.79 3.82
C ILE A 134 0.32 6.54 4.60
N LYS A 135 1.18 7.56 4.78
CA LYS A 135 2.42 7.43 5.55
C LYS A 135 2.15 7.24 7.05
N TYR A 136 1.32 8.11 7.63
CA TYR A 136 1.05 8.13 9.07
C TYR A 136 0.32 6.86 9.51
N PHE A 137 -0.75 6.48 8.80
CA PHE A 137 -1.48 5.25 9.07
C PHE A 137 -0.56 4.04 9.04
N LYS A 138 0.39 3.99 8.10
CA LYS A 138 1.41 2.92 8.01
C LYS A 138 2.32 2.83 9.24
N SER A 139 2.67 3.94 9.89
CA SER A 139 3.45 3.93 11.15
C SER A 139 2.63 3.59 12.39
N ILE A 140 1.30 3.61 12.31
CA ILE A 140 0.38 3.30 13.42
C ILE A 140 -0.51 2.08 13.15
N ILE A 141 -0.16 1.23 12.18
CA ILE A 141 -0.88 -0.01 11.93
C ILE A 141 -0.83 -0.86 13.19
N ASN A 142 -1.99 -1.18 13.76
CA ASN A 142 -2.05 -2.12 14.87
C ASN A 142 -1.77 -3.54 14.33
N LEU A 143 -0.61 -4.08 14.70
CA LEU A 143 -0.16 -5.41 14.28
C LEU A 143 -0.76 -6.54 15.13
N ASN A 144 -1.27 -6.22 16.32
CA ASN A 144 -1.67 -7.19 17.32
C ASN A 144 -3.13 -6.98 17.75
N ASN A 145 -4.02 -7.81 17.19
CA ASN A 145 -5.12 -8.48 17.90
C ASN A 145 -5.96 -9.25 16.87
N LEU A 146 -5.85 -10.59 16.86
CA LEU A 146 -6.89 -11.42 16.25
C LEU A 146 -8.18 -11.27 17.08
N ASP A 147 -9.33 -11.22 16.41
CA ASP A 147 -10.63 -11.29 17.08
C ASP A 147 -10.74 -12.61 17.88
N LYS A 148 -11.47 -12.60 19.01
CA LYS A 148 -11.59 -13.78 19.89
C LYS A 148 -12.18 -15.02 19.19
N LYS A 149 -12.91 -14.85 18.09
CA LYS A 149 -13.46 -15.94 17.26
C LYS A 149 -12.42 -16.57 16.30
N LEU A 150 -11.28 -15.91 16.14
CA LEU A 150 -10.13 -16.38 15.35
C LEU A 150 -9.09 -17.00 16.29
N ILE A 151 -8.63 -18.19 15.94
CA ILE A 151 -7.51 -18.86 16.61
C ILE A 151 -6.49 -19.33 15.56
N ILE A 152 -5.32 -19.75 16.00
CA ILE A 152 -4.33 -20.40 15.14
C ILE A 152 -4.35 -21.90 15.44
N GLU A 153 -4.63 -22.72 14.44
CA GLU A 153 -4.49 -24.19 14.49
C GLU A 153 -3.58 -24.61 13.31
N ASN A 154 -2.49 -25.35 13.59
CA ASN A 154 -1.54 -25.85 12.57
C ASN A 154 -1.03 -24.78 11.58
N ASP A 155 -0.54 -23.64 12.10
CA ASP A 155 -0.06 -22.47 11.33
C ASP A 155 -1.10 -21.79 10.43
N TYR A 156 -2.39 -22.13 10.59
CA TYR A 156 -3.49 -21.49 9.88
C TYR A 156 -4.42 -20.74 10.83
N VAL A 157 -4.92 -19.60 10.37
CA VAL A 157 -5.98 -18.86 11.07
C VAL A 157 -7.32 -19.57 10.83
N VAL A 158 -8.02 -19.91 11.91
CA VAL A 158 -9.30 -20.64 11.91
C VAL A 158 -10.39 -19.80 12.55
N LEU A 159 -11.49 -19.60 11.84
CA LEU A 159 -12.72 -19.02 12.36
C LEU A 159 -13.57 -20.12 13.03
N LYS A 160 -13.85 -19.94 14.32
CA LYS A 160 -14.87 -20.72 15.06
C LYS A 160 -16.23 -20.04 14.92
N ILE A 161 -17.24 -20.81 14.54
CA ILE A 161 -18.62 -20.34 14.39
C ILE A 161 -19.46 -20.95 15.50
N GLU A 162 -19.80 -20.12 16.49
CA GLU A 162 -20.57 -20.46 17.70
C GLU A 162 -22.09 -20.48 17.46
N SER A 163 -22.53 -20.52 16.20
CA SER A 163 -23.93 -20.32 15.82
C SER A 163 -24.74 -21.62 15.92
N ASP A 164 -25.88 -21.56 16.61
CA ASP A 164 -26.92 -22.60 16.60
C ASP A 164 -27.74 -22.63 15.29
N LEU A 165 -27.53 -21.67 14.39
CA LEU A 165 -28.20 -21.62 13.09
C LEU A 165 -27.76 -22.80 12.20
N LYS A 166 -28.63 -23.82 12.15
CA LYS A 166 -28.80 -24.88 11.13
C LYS A 166 -27.60 -25.13 10.18
N LYS A 167 -26.92 -26.26 10.40
CA LYS A 167 -26.29 -27.27 9.50
C LYS A 167 -25.68 -26.92 8.11
N GLU A 168 -25.86 -25.73 7.53
CA GLU A 168 -25.60 -25.47 6.11
C GLU A 168 -24.17 -25.01 5.78
N PHE A 169 -23.30 -24.79 6.77
CA PHE A 169 -21.88 -24.48 6.56
C PHE A 169 -21.00 -25.01 7.72
N PRO A 170 -19.67 -25.17 7.52
CA PRO A 170 -18.79 -25.74 8.53
C PRO A 170 -18.68 -24.89 9.81
N LYS A 171 -18.73 -25.53 10.99
CA LYS A 171 -18.54 -24.87 12.30
C LYS A 171 -17.12 -24.32 12.54
N LYS A 172 -16.13 -24.86 11.82
CA LYS A 172 -14.75 -24.36 11.75
C LYS A 172 -14.43 -24.07 10.29
N ILE A 173 -13.87 -22.89 10.01
CA ILE A 173 -13.40 -22.52 8.67
C ILE A 173 -11.93 -22.14 8.75
N VAL A 174 -11.09 -22.91 8.06
CA VAL A 174 -9.63 -22.70 7.99
C VAL A 174 -9.33 -21.73 6.85
N PHE A 175 -8.61 -20.64 7.14
CA PHE A 175 -8.13 -19.69 6.16
C PHE A 175 -6.80 -20.18 5.56
N ASP A 176 -6.89 -21.28 4.80
CA ASP A 176 -5.76 -21.89 4.09
C ASP A 176 -5.50 -21.23 2.72
N GLU A 177 -4.51 -21.72 1.97
CA GLU A 177 -4.19 -21.20 0.62
C GLU A 177 -5.38 -21.27 -0.35
N ILE A 178 -6.23 -22.30 -0.26
CA ILE A 178 -7.40 -22.46 -1.14
C ILE A 178 -8.47 -21.43 -0.76
N PHE A 179 -8.81 -21.33 0.53
CA PHE A 179 -9.77 -20.34 1.01
C PHE A 179 -9.27 -18.92 0.71
N ALA A 180 -8.00 -18.63 0.99
CA ALA A 180 -7.40 -17.32 0.78
C ALA A 180 -7.44 -16.90 -0.69
N LYS A 181 -7.13 -17.82 -1.64
CA LYS A 181 -7.25 -17.54 -3.08
C LYS A 181 -8.68 -17.21 -3.47
N GLU A 182 -9.64 -18.07 -3.15
CA GLU A 182 -11.03 -17.87 -3.57
C GLU A 182 -11.68 -16.66 -2.86
N PHE A 183 -11.28 -16.39 -1.62
CA PHE A 183 -11.65 -15.16 -0.91
C PHE A 183 -11.03 -13.90 -1.56
N GLY A 184 -9.79 -13.97 -2.03
CA GLY A 184 -9.15 -12.91 -2.82
C GLY A 184 -9.89 -12.59 -4.12
N LYS A 185 -10.33 -13.63 -4.85
CA LYS A 185 -11.21 -13.49 -6.02
C LYS A 185 -12.51 -12.77 -5.68
N TRP A 186 -13.17 -13.18 -4.59
CA TRP A 186 -14.42 -12.56 -4.13
C TRP A 186 -14.23 -11.11 -3.67
N ILE A 187 -13.14 -10.79 -2.96
CA ILE A 187 -12.82 -9.42 -2.56
C ILE A 187 -12.65 -8.48 -3.78
N GLY A 188 -12.18 -9.00 -4.93
CA GLY A 188 -12.09 -8.26 -6.19
C GLY A 188 -13.41 -8.16 -6.96
N ASP A 189 -14.02 -9.30 -7.31
CA ASP A 189 -15.08 -9.42 -8.34
C ASP A 189 -16.48 -9.76 -7.79
N ARG A 190 -16.73 -9.53 -6.50
CA ARG A 190 -18.04 -9.81 -5.88
C ARG A 190 -19.20 -9.04 -6.48
N CYS A 191 -20.37 -9.68 -6.50
CA CYS A 191 -21.66 -9.08 -6.81
C CYS A 191 -22.74 -9.53 -5.79
N GLY A 192 -24.02 -9.25 -6.06
CA GLY A 192 -25.14 -9.76 -5.25
C GLY A 192 -25.48 -9.00 -3.95
N GLY A 193 -24.59 -8.13 -3.45
CA GLY A 193 -24.82 -7.30 -2.26
C GLY A 193 -24.76 -8.08 -0.94
N ASP A 194 -25.39 -7.57 0.12
CA ASP A 194 -25.22 -8.10 1.49
C ASP A 194 -26.02 -9.38 1.80
N ARG A 195 -26.82 -9.86 0.84
CA ARG A 195 -27.70 -11.04 0.99
C ARG A 195 -27.18 -12.29 0.28
N ARG A 196 -26.04 -12.23 -0.41
CA ARG A 196 -25.57 -13.29 -1.31
C ARG A 196 -24.05 -13.40 -1.30
N VAL A 197 -23.53 -14.58 -1.61
CA VAL A 197 -22.10 -14.80 -1.90
C VAL A 197 -21.97 -15.07 -3.40
N GLU A 198 -21.74 -14.01 -4.17
CA GLU A 198 -21.64 -14.10 -5.63
C GLU A 198 -20.33 -13.45 -6.12
N VAL A 199 -19.78 -13.98 -7.20
CA VAL A 199 -18.69 -13.39 -7.99
C VAL A 199 -19.08 -13.42 -9.46
N SER A 200 -18.57 -12.47 -10.25
CA SER A 200 -18.86 -12.36 -11.68
C SER A 200 -17.58 -12.13 -12.47
N ASN A 201 -17.37 -12.83 -13.58
CA ASN A 201 -16.18 -12.68 -14.44
C ASN A 201 -16.48 -13.19 -15.87
N LYS A 202 -15.61 -12.92 -16.84
CA LYS A 202 -15.70 -13.52 -18.19
C LYS A 202 -15.09 -14.91 -18.28
N GLU A 203 -14.03 -15.15 -17.50
CA GLU A 203 -13.28 -16.40 -17.59
C GLU A 203 -14.05 -17.49 -16.84
N TYR A 204 -14.66 -18.42 -17.60
CA TYR A 204 -15.47 -19.51 -17.03
C TYR A 204 -14.74 -20.27 -15.92
N LYS A 205 -13.43 -20.47 -16.06
CA LYS A 205 -12.61 -21.20 -15.07
C LYS A 205 -12.57 -20.51 -13.69
N PHE A 206 -12.58 -19.17 -13.65
CA PHE A 206 -12.71 -18.39 -12.40
C PHE A 206 -13.98 -18.75 -11.63
N ILE A 207 -15.09 -18.82 -12.37
CA ILE A 207 -16.45 -19.07 -11.85
C ILE A 207 -16.63 -20.54 -11.47
N GLU A 208 -16.07 -21.47 -12.27
CA GLU A 208 -16.04 -22.90 -11.96
C GLU A 208 -15.20 -23.19 -10.70
N ASP A 209 -14.01 -22.61 -10.57
CA ASP A 209 -13.15 -22.76 -9.39
C ASP A 209 -13.88 -22.25 -8.13
N PHE A 210 -14.48 -21.05 -8.20
CA PHE A 210 -15.21 -20.48 -7.07
C PHE A 210 -16.47 -21.28 -6.71
N LYS A 211 -17.22 -21.79 -7.71
CA LYS A 211 -18.34 -22.72 -7.49
C LYS A 211 -17.88 -23.98 -6.75
N ASN A 212 -16.82 -24.62 -7.23
CA ASN A 212 -16.26 -25.82 -6.60
C ASN A 212 -15.84 -25.56 -5.15
N PHE A 213 -15.30 -24.38 -4.85
CA PHE A 213 -14.96 -23.98 -3.49
C PHE A 213 -16.20 -23.84 -2.59
N LEU A 214 -17.25 -23.16 -3.04
CA LEU A 214 -18.51 -23.07 -2.27
C LEU A 214 -19.11 -24.46 -2.00
N GLU A 215 -19.18 -25.31 -3.04
CA GLU A 215 -19.76 -26.66 -2.93
C GLU A 215 -18.93 -27.58 -2.03
N LYS A 216 -17.62 -27.69 -2.30
CA LYS A 216 -16.76 -28.72 -1.67
C LYS A 216 -16.13 -28.27 -0.37
N ARG A 217 -15.71 -27.00 -0.24
CA ARG A 217 -15.03 -26.48 0.95
C ARG A 217 -16.01 -25.91 1.97
N LEU A 218 -17.09 -25.27 1.50
CA LEU A 218 -18.11 -24.66 2.35
C LEU A 218 -19.42 -25.45 2.44
N ASN A 219 -19.49 -26.64 1.82
CA ASN A 219 -20.65 -27.55 1.86
C ASN A 219 -21.96 -26.92 1.35
N GLN A 220 -21.88 -25.99 0.40
CA GLN A 220 -23.04 -25.30 -0.15
C GLN A 220 -23.73 -26.12 -1.23
N LYS A 221 -25.06 -26.21 -1.15
CA LYS A 221 -25.90 -26.90 -2.14
C LYS A 221 -26.44 -25.92 -3.18
N ASP A 222 -26.87 -26.47 -4.32
CA ASP A 222 -27.58 -25.73 -5.39
C ASP A 222 -26.85 -24.49 -5.95
N VAL A 223 -25.53 -24.47 -5.84
CA VAL A 223 -24.67 -23.40 -6.37
C VAL A 223 -24.74 -23.40 -7.90
N LYS A 224 -25.29 -22.35 -8.51
CA LYS A 224 -25.55 -22.30 -9.97
C LYS A 224 -24.61 -21.34 -10.68
N ILE A 225 -24.09 -21.76 -11.84
CA ILE A 225 -23.44 -20.86 -12.82
C ILE A 225 -24.53 -20.21 -13.66
N ILE A 226 -24.53 -18.89 -13.70
CA ILE A 226 -25.52 -18.08 -14.42
C ILE A 226 -24.77 -17.24 -15.46
N LEU A 227 -25.12 -17.39 -16.73
CA LEU A 227 -24.61 -16.54 -17.82
C LEU A 227 -25.49 -15.28 -17.92
N THR A 228 -24.91 -14.13 -17.61
CA THR A 228 -25.54 -12.83 -17.76
C THR A 228 -25.13 -12.18 -19.06
N HIS A 229 -26.05 -11.54 -19.78
CA HIS A 229 -25.75 -10.80 -21.00
C HIS A 229 -26.59 -9.54 -21.17
N LYS A 230 -26.07 -8.55 -21.90
CA LYS A 230 -26.83 -7.33 -22.23
C LYS A 230 -28.04 -7.66 -23.12
N PRO A 231 -29.14 -6.88 -23.01
CA PRO A 231 -30.21 -6.88 -24.00
C PRO A 231 -29.68 -6.66 -25.42
N GLY A 232 -30.24 -7.37 -26.40
CA GLY A 232 -29.86 -7.28 -27.82
C GLY A 232 -28.61 -8.06 -28.23
N ILE A 233 -27.85 -8.66 -27.29
CA ILE A 233 -26.69 -9.50 -27.62
C ILE A 233 -27.12 -10.94 -27.91
N ILE A 234 -26.76 -11.44 -29.09
CA ILE A 234 -26.85 -12.87 -29.43
C ILE A 234 -25.60 -13.57 -28.87
N LEU A 235 -25.82 -14.53 -27.97
CA LEU A 235 -24.73 -15.31 -27.35
C LEU A 235 -24.36 -16.53 -28.22
N PRO A 236 -23.05 -16.76 -28.47
CA PRO A 236 -22.55 -18.03 -29.00
C PRO A 236 -22.93 -19.24 -28.13
N GLU A 237 -23.25 -20.37 -28.77
CA GLU A 237 -23.74 -21.58 -28.09
C GLU A 237 -22.72 -22.19 -27.13
N ASN A 238 -21.43 -22.11 -27.49
CA ASN A 238 -20.31 -22.56 -26.64
C ASN A 238 -20.18 -21.78 -25.32
N LEU A 239 -20.85 -20.62 -25.17
CA LEU A 239 -20.98 -19.92 -23.90
C LEU A 239 -22.20 -20.42 -23.11
N LYS A 240 -23.34 -20.61 -23.79
CA LYS A 240 -24.60 -21.06 -23.17
C LYS A 240 -24.44 -22.42 -22.51
N ASN A 241 -23.81 -23.37 -23.20
CA ASN A 241 -23.62 -24.76 -22.75
C ASN A 241 -22.80 -24.90 -21.45
N LYS A 242 -22.20 -23.82 -20.94
CA LYS A 242 -21.42 -23.79 -19.70
C LYS A 242 -22.19 -23.28 -18.48
N ALA A 243 -23.43 -22.82 -18.65
CA ALA A 243 -24.23 -22.21 -17.58
C ALA A 243 -25.51 -23.01 -17.29
N ASN A 244 -25.90 -23.06 -16.01
CA ASN A 244 -27.16 -23.68 -15.57
C ASN A 244 -28.38 -22.78 -15.86
N LYS A 245 -28.16 -21.48 -16.08
CA LYS A 245 -29.21 -20.49 -16.35
C LYS A 245 -28.64 -19.34 -17.19
N ILE A 246 -29.47 -18.74 -18.02
CA ILE A 246 -29.15 -17.50 -18.75
C ILE A 246 -30.06 -16.37 -18.22
N GLU A 247 -29.52 -15.17 -18.02
CA GLU A 247 -30.27 -13.99 -17.58
C GLU A 247 -29.88 -12.75 -18.42
N CYS A 248 -30.89 -12.03 -18.91
CA CYS A 248 -30.71 -10.79 -19.67
C CYS A 248 -30.68 -9.60 -18.70
N CYS A 249 -29.52 -8.97 -18.52
CA CYS A 249 -29.34 -7.82 -17.62
C CYS A 249 -28.11 -6.96 -17.97
N LYS A 250 -27.99 -5.77 -17.38
CA LYS A 250 -26.78 -4.94 -17.55
C LYS A 250 -25.57 -5.64 -16.91
N THR A 251 -24.53 -5.93 -17.69
CA THR A 251 -23.27 -6.49 -17.17
C THR A 251 -22.18 -5.42 -17.03
N GLN A 252 -21.31 -5.57 -16.04
CA GLN A 252 -20.16 -4.68 -15.84
C GLN A 252 -18.93 -5.07 -16.69
N TYR A 253 -18.93 -6.26 -17.31
CA TYR A 253 -17.81 -6.78 -18.10
C TYR A 253 -18.00 -6.56 -19.62
N GLY A 254 -18.99 -5.77 -20.03
CA GLY A 254 -19.36 -5.60 -21.43
C GLY A 254 -20.54 -6.49 -21.79
N ASP A 255 -20.41 -7.32 -22.82
CA ASP A 255 -21.60 -7.91 -23.46
C ASP A 255 -22.14 -9.13 -22.73
N TYR A 256 -21.27 -9.88 -22.05
CA TYR A 256 -21.62 -10.99 -21.17
C TYR A 256 -20.64 -11.15 -20.00
N SER A 257 -21.10 -11.86 -18.97
CA SER A 257 -20.30 -12.41 -17.87
C SER A 257 -20.95 -13.64 -17.26
N TYR A 258 -20.16 -14.61 -16.83
CA TYR A 258 -20.62 -15.68 -15.97
C TYR A 258 -20.62 -15.19 -14.52
N ARG A 259 -21.59 -15.62 -13.71
CA ARG A 259 -21.60 -15.42 -12.26
C ARG A 259 -21.93 -16.71 -11.51
N VAL A 260 -21.43 -16.83 -10.28
CA VAL A 260 -21.90 -17.83 -9.31
C VAL A 260 -23.08 -17.24 -8.53
N GLY A 261 -24.20 -17.95 -8.46
CA GLY A 261 -25.37 -17.54 -7.69
C GLY A 261 -25.59 -18.38 -6.44
N LEU A 262 -25.26 -17.83 -5.25
CA LEU A 262 -25.57 -18.41 -3.94
C LEU A 262 -26.30 -17.38 -3.05
N PRO A 263 -27.64 -17.48 -2.89
CA PRO A 263 -28.45 -16.51 -2.15
C PRO A 263 -28.45 -16.76 -0.62
N GLN A 264 -27.27 -16.90 -0.01
CA GLN A 264 -27.12 -17.18 1.42
C GLN A 264 -26.58 -15.96 2.17
N ARG A 265 -27.43 -15.35 3.01
CA ARG A 265 -27.08 -14.14 3.78
C ARG A 265 -26.15 -14.48 4.95
N GLU A 266 -26.37 -15.63 5.58
CA GLU A 266 -25.71 -16.08 6.79
C GLU A 266 -24.22 -16.28 6.52
N LEU A 267 -23.86 -17.03 5.48
CA LEU A 267 -22.46 -17.17 5.02
C LEU A 267 -21.87 -15.83 4.56
N ARG A 268 -22.65 -14.99 3.87
CA ARG A 268 -22.19 -13.65 3.45
C ARG A 268 -21.82 -12.77 4.66
N GLN A 269 -22.57 -12.85 5.77
CA GLN A 269 -22.36 -12.00 6.94
C GLN A 269 -21.40 -12.64 7.97
N LEU A 270 -21.68 -13.86 8.43
CA LEU A 270 -20.95 -14.55 9.49
C LEU A 270 -19.56 -15.05 9.05
N VAL A 271 -19.36 -15.29 7.75
CA VAL A 271 -18.08 -15.80 7.21
C VAL A 271 -17.43 -14.73 6.36
N PHE A 272 -17.98 -14.41 5.18
CA PHE A 272 -17.30 -13.52 4.23
C PHE A 272 -17.20 -12.06 4.72
N GLY A 273 -18.19 -11.58 5.48
CA GLY A 273 -18.16 -10.26 6.12
C GLY A 273 -17.12 -10.24 7.24
N PHE A 274 -17.22 -11.17 8.17
CA PHE A 274 -16.26 -11.32 9.26
C PHE A 274 -14.80 -11.44 8.79
N PHE A 275 -14.52 -12.25 7.76
CA PHE A 275 -13.19 -12.36 7.13
C PHE A 275 -12.76 -11.08 6.41
N GLU A 276 -13.68 -10.27 5.87
CA GLU A 276 -13.34 -8.98 5.25
C GLU A 276 -12.98 -7.93 6.31
N ASP A 277 -13.77 -7.85 7.38
CA ASP A 277 -13.59 -6.88 8.46
C ASP A 277 -12.27 -7.13 9.23
N ASN A 278 -11.88 -8.40 9.37
CA ASN A 278 -10.64 -8.82 10.04
C ASN A 278 -9.46 -9.09 9.09
N LEU A 279 -9.62 -8.84 7.78
CA LEU A 279 -8.72 -9.32 6.72
C LEU A 279 -7.23 -9.03 6.96
N PHE A 280 -6.91 -7.83 7.44
CA PHE A 280 -5.51 -7.45 7.69
C PHE A 280 -4.87 -8.32 8.77
N ASN A 281 -5.54 -8.50 9.92
CA ASN A 281 -5.00 -9.27 11.04
C ASN A 281 -4.89 -10.76 10.69
N ILE A 282 -5.84 -11.28 9.91
CA ILE A 282 -5.81 -12.66 9.41
C ILE A 282 -4.60 -12.88 8.49
N LEU A 283 -4.39 -12.01 7.49
CA LEU A 283 -3.24 -12.13 6.57
C LEU A 283 -1.90 -11.85 7.25
N TYR A 284 -1.86 -10.97 8.25
CA TYR A 284 -0.66 -10.69 9.05
C TYR A 284 -0.21 -11.92 9.84
N ASN A 285 -1.16 -12.60 10.51
CA ASN A 285 -0.92 -13.81 11.30
C ASN A 285 -0.88 -15.11 10.47
N SER A 286 -1.14 -15.05 9.16
CA SER A 286 -1.00 -16.19 8.25
C SER A 286 0.44 -16.36 7.78
N LYS A 287 0.83 -17.58 7.38
CA LYS A 287 2.08 -17.81 6.62
C LYS A 287 2.07 -17.14 5.24
N SER A 288 3.25 -16.92 4.68
CA SER A 288 3.43 -16.18 3.40
C SER A 288 2.75 -16.86 2.21
N SER A 289 2.69 -18.19 2.14
CA SER A 289 1.97 -18.93 1.08
C SER A 289 0.48 -18.57 1.02
N VAL A 290 -0.18 -18.42 2.18
CA VAL A 290 -1.59 -18.01 2.30
C VAL A 290 -1.77 -16.56 1.81
N ARG A 291 -0.84 -15.66 2.15
CA ARG A 291 -0.82 -14.29 1.60
C ARG A 291 -0.67 -14.30 0.08
N TYR A 292 0.28 -15.07 -0.46
CA TYR A 292 0.51 -15.16 -1.91
C TYR A 292 -0.70 -15.73 -2.66
N ALA A 293 -1.38 -16.72 -2.08
CA ALA A 293 -2.62 -17.26 -2.62
C ALA A 293 -3.75 -16.21 -2.64
N PHE A 294 -3.92 -15.44 -1.56
CA PHE A 294 -4.86 -14.31 -1.53
C PHE A 294 -4.56 -13.27 -2.63
N TYR A 295 -3.30 -12.85 -2.77
CA TYR A 295 -2.91 -11.90 -3.82
C TYR A 295 -3.07 -12.48 -5.23
N ALA A 296 -2.91 -13.78 -5.43
CA ALA A 296 -3.18 -14.45 -6.70
C ALA A 296 -4.67 -14.39 -7.06
N GLY A 297 -5.56 -14.74 -6.15
CA GLY A 297 -7.01 -14.62 -6.40
C GLY A 297 -7.47 -13.19 -6.68
N LEU A 298 -6.94 -12.22 -5.92
CA LEU A 298 -7.21 -10.80 -6.14
C LEU A 298 -6.66 -10.29 -7.49
N PHE A 299 -5.53 -10.84 -7.95
CA PHE A 299 -4.96 -10.55 -9.27
C PHE A 299 -5.71 -11.26 -10.42
N GLU A 300 -6.31 -12.42 -10.17
CA GLU A 300 -7.19 -13.08 -11.14
C GLU A 300 -8.44 -12.23 -11.42
N ALA A 301 -9.06 -11.68 -10.38
CA ALA A 301 -10.19 -10.76 -10.46
C ALA A 301 -9.79 -9.38 -11.05
N GLU A 302 -9.16 -8.52 -10.23
CA GLU A 302 -8.92 -7.09 -10.52
C GLU A 302 -7.55 -6.81 -11.17
N GLY A 303 -6.71 -7.85 -11.34
CA GLY A 303 -5.34 -7.68 -11.82
C GLY A 303 -5.24 -7.31 -13.29
N SER A 304 -4.44 -6.29 -13.57
CA SER A 304 -4.10 -5.80 -14.90
C SER A 304 -2.59 -5.90 -15.12
N VAL A 305 -2.19 -6.25 -16.35
CA VAL A 305 -0.80 -6.22 -16.81
C VAL A 305 -0.70 -5.17 -17.91
N ILE A 306 -0.35 -3.95 -17.53
CA ILE A 306 -0.22 -2.82 -18.47
C ILE A 306 1.09 -2.98 -19.22
N LYS A 307 1.04 -3.10 -20.56
CA LYS A 307 2.20 -3.33 -21.44
C LYS A 307 2.36 -2.18 -22.44
N ASN A 308 3.00 -1.09 -22.01
CA ASN A 308 3.36 0.03 -22.89
C ASN A 308 4.89 0.10 -23.05
N SER A 309 5.39 0.78 -24.09
CA SER A 309 6.82 0.86 -24.44
C SER A 309 7.76 1.09 -23.25
N ASN A 310 7.40 2.01 -22.36
CA ASN A 310 8.24 2.40 -21.21
C ASN A 310 7.70 1.91 -19.85
N ASN A 311 6.51 1.31 -19.80
CA ASN A 311 5.83 0.97 -18.55
C ASN A 311 5.30 -0.47 -18.57
N LEU A 312 5.74 -1.22 -17.57
CA LEU A 312 5.17 -2.51 -17.22
C LEU A 312 4.68 -2.47 -15.77
N ALA A 313 3.38 -2.59 -15.57
CA ALA A 313 2.77 -2.56 -14.26
C ALA A 313 1.84 -3.76 -14.07
N ILE A 314 2.07 -4.49 -12.99
CA ILE A 314 1.12 -5.45 -12.41
C ILE A 314 0.35 -4.70 -11.34
N SER A 315 -0.95 -4.50 -11.55
CA SER A 315 -1.79 -3.77 -10.60
C SER A 315 -3.22 -4.29 -10.53
N TYR A 316 -3.70 -4.48 -9.31
CA TYR A 316 -5.11 -4.60 -8.96
C TYR A 316 -5.49 -3.39 -8.10
N GLY A 317 -6.77 -3.07 -7.99
CA GLY A 317 -7.16 -1.92 -7.18
C GLY A 317 -8.64 -1.84 -6.88
N PHE A 318 -8.94 -1.03 -5.87
CA PHE A 318 -10.24 -1.01 -5.22
C PHE A 318 -11.01 0.26 -5.60
N ASN A 319 -12.28 0.09 -5.97
CA ASN A 319 -13.13 1.14 -6.54
C ASN A 319 -14.20 1.63 -5.53
N LEU A 320 -14.38 2.94 -5.42
CA LEU A 320 -15.58 3.55 -4.80
C LEU A 320 -16.51 4.11 -5.87
N ASN A 321 -17.68 3.49 -5.98
CA ASN A 321 -18.72 3.85 -6.93
C ASN A 321 -19.81 4.69 -6.24
N LYS A 322 -20.15 5.83 -6.86
CA LYS A 322 -21.28 6.73 -6.54
C LYS A 322 -21.28 7.44 -5.17
N THR A 323 -21.17 6.72 -4.05
CA THR A 323 -21.18 7.36 -2.71
C THR A 323 -19.77 7.52 -2.14
N LYS A 324 -19.41 8.77 -1.82
CA LYS A 324 -18.04 9.22 -1.55
C LYS A 324 -17.98 10.03 -0.26
N THR A 325 -18.53 9.49 0.83
CA THR A 325 -18.30 10.05 2.17
C THR A 325 -16.84 9.84 2.56
N ASN A 326 -16.31 10.70 3.43
CA ASN A 326 -14.90 10.64 3.81
C ASN A 326 -14.55 9.35 4.54
N ASP A 327 -15.46 8.83 5.37
CA ASP A 327 -15.27 7.55 6.04
C ASP A 327 -15.11 6.40 5.03
N LYS A 328 -15.92 6.38 3.95
CA LYS A 328 -15.77 5.37 2.89
C LYS A 328 -14.42 5.50 2.17
N ILE A 329 -13.98 6.73 1.87
CA ILE A 329 -12.70 6.99 1.21
C ILE A 329 -11.53 6.60 2.14
N LEU A 330 -11.58 6.96 3.42
CA LEU A 330 -10.57 6.62 4.40
C LEU A 330 -10.50 5.11 4.65
N ASN A 331 -11.64 4.42 4.71
CA ASN A 331 -11.67 2.95 4.82
C ASN A 331 -11.08 2.28 3.57
N LEU A 332 -11.34 2.82 2.38
CA LEU A 332 -10.68 2.37 1.14
C LEU A 332 -9.16 2.55 1.21
N VAL A 333 -8.69 3.73 1.64
CA VAL A 333 -7.24 4.01 1.78
C VAL A 333 -6.61 3.11 2.83
N LYS A 334 -7.22 2.94 4.00
CA LYS A 334 -6.76 2.02 5.06
C LYS A 334 -6.62 0.58 4.53
N LYS A 335 -7.63 0.07 3.82
CA LYS A 335 -7.62 -1.28 3.20
C LYS A 335 -6.43 -1.43 2.24
N VAL A 336 -6.18 -0.42 1.42
CA VAL A 336 -5.06 -0.42 0.45
C VAL A 336 -3.70 -0.33 1.15
N VAL A 337 -3.54 0.52 2.16
CA VAL A 337 -2.30 0.64 2.93
C VAL A 337 -1.98 -0.65 3.67
N ASN A 338 -2.97 -1.27 4.31
CA ASN A 338 -2.85 -2.57 4.98
C ASN A 338 -2.36 -3.67 4.02
N LEU A 339 -2.95 -3.75 2.82
CA LEU A 339 -2.52 -4.71 1.80
C LEU A 339 -1.14 -4.39 1.20
N CYS A 340 -0.74 -3.13 1.10
CA CYS A 340 0.63 -2.75 0.74
C CYS A 340 1.64 -3.13 1.84
N TYR A 341 1.29 -2.92 3.11
CA TYR A 341 2.17 -3.21 4.23
C TYR A 341 2.51 -4.71 4.32
N LEU A 342 1.51 -5.59 4.18
CA LEU A 342 1.71 -7.04 4.15
C LEU A 342 2.68 -7.48 3.02
N LEU A 343 2.55 -6.90 1.84
CA LEU A 343 3.48 -7.15 0.72
C LEU A 343 4.90 -6.68 1.03
N GLU A 344 5.06 -5.56 1.72
CA GLU A 344 6.39 -5.08 2.14
C GLU A 344 7.07 -5.97 3.17
N LEU A 345 6.30 -6.57 4.10
CA LEU A 345 6.81 -7.61 5.02
C LEU A 345 7.34 -8.82 4.25
N ASP A 346 6.65 -9.21 3.18
CA ASP A 346 7.09 -10.27 2.26
C ASP A 346 8.22 -9.79 1.30
N GLY A 347 8.74 -8.58 1.43
CA GLY A 347 9.88 -8.06 0.66
C GLY A 347 9.53 -7.42 -0.70
N PHE A 348 8.25 -7.30 -1.06
CA PHE A 348 7.85 -6.48 -2.22
C PHE A 348 8.10 -4.99 -1.97
N ARG A 349 8.08 -4.17 -3.03
CA ARG A 349 8.14 -2.70 -2.96
C ARG A 349 6.95 -2.06 -3.67
N PRO A 350 5.71 -2.33 -3.22
CA PRO A 350 4.51 -1.85 -3.90
C PRO A 350 4.43 -0.32 -3.88
N ARG A 351 3.72 0.25 -4.85
CA ARG A 351 3.32 1.66 -4.83
C ARG A 351 1.80 1.80 -4.91
N ILE A 352 1.23 2.67 -4.10
CA ILE A 352 -0.17 3.07 -4.19
C ILE A 352 -0.30 4.14 -5.28
N SER A 353 -1.22 3.92 -6.23
CA SER A 353 -1.55 4.90 -7.27
C SER A 353 -3.02 5.28 -7.19
N ARG A 354 -3.28 6.58 -7.12
CA ARG A 354 -4.62 7.16 -7.02
C ARG A 354 -5.14 7.55 -8.41
N LYS A 355 -6.29 7.04 -8.80
CA LYS A 355 -6.95 7.35 -10.08
C LYS A 355 -8.36 7.90 -9.82
N ILE A 356 -8.71 9.01 -10.47
CA ILE A 356 -10.08 9.53 -10.50
C ILE A 356 -10.53 9.64 -11.95
N SER A 357 -11.70 9.11 -12.25
CA SER A 357 -12.38 9.32 -13.53
C SER A 357 -13.47 10.36 -13.37
N LYS A 358 -13.38 11.47 -14.11
CA LYS A 358 -14.46 12.46 -14.22
C LYS A 358 -15.72 11.82 -14.85
N LYS A 359 -15.55 11.09 -15.96
CA LYS A 359 -16.65 10.52 -16.77
C LYS A 359 -17.49 9.48 -16.02
N SER A 360 -16.87 8.62 -15.22
CA SER A 360 -17.58 7.59 -14.43
C SER A 360 -17.79 7.98 -12.96
N ASN A 361 -17.33 9.16 -12.54
CA ASN A 361 -17.33 9.62 -11.15
C ASN A 361 -16.78 8.58 -10.15
N THR A 362 -15.74 7.83 -10.54
CA THR A 362 -15.11 6.78 -9.70
C THR A 362 -13.81 7.27 -9.07
N LEU A 363 -13.53 6.79 -7.86
CA LEU A 363 -12.22 6.88 -7.21
C LEU A 363 -11.65 5.45 -7.11
N LYS A 364 -10.45 5.23 -7.62
CA LYS A 364 -9.72 3.96 -7.55
C LYS A 364 -8.35 4.17 -6.89
N TYR A 365 -7.95 3.23 -6.05
CA TYR A 365 -6.56 3.09 -5.63
C TYR A 365 -6.02 1.74 -6.10
N ASP A 366 -4.96 1.79 -6.90
CA ASP A 366 -4.25 0.60 -7.39
C ASP A 366 -3.01 0.33 -6.54
N ILE A 367 -2.76 -0.94 -6.25
CA ILE A 367 -1.49 -1.43 -5.71
C ILE A 367 -0.64 -1.90 -6.89
N ILE A 368 0.47 -1.22 -7.15
CA ILE A 368 1.39 -1.52 -8.24
C ILE A 368 2.54 -2.37 -7.69
N LEU A 369 2.62 -3.64 -8.11
CA LEU A 369 3.65 -4.61 -7.66
C LEU A 369 4.99 -4.52 -8.41
N LEU A 370 4.99 -3.92 -9.60
CA LEU A 370 6.16 -3.86 -10.50
C LEU A 370 6.45 -2.43 -10.92
N ASN A 371 7.72 -2.00 -10.87
CA ASN A 371 8.10 -0.63 -11.20
C ASN A 371 9.26 -0.50 -12.20
N SER A 372 9.60 0.75 -12.54
CA SER A 372 10.45 1.07 -13.67
C SER A 372 11.92 0.61 -13.52
N HIS A 373 12.40 -0.05 -14.57
CA HIS A 373 13.77 -0.42 -14.94
C HIS A 373 14.75 -0.98 -13.88
N LYS A 374 15.07 -0.29 -12.79
CA LYS A 374 16.24 -0.63 -11.94
C LYS A 374 16.11 -1.96 -11.17
N ASN A 375 14.91 -2.29 -10.67
CA ASN A 375 14.68 -3.51 -9.88
C ASN A 375 13.78 -4.54 -10.59
N ARG A 376 13.37 -4.26 -11.84
CA ARG A 376 12.31 -4.97 -12.57
C ARG A 376 12.56 -6.47 -12.71
N GLU A 377 13.82 -6.89 -12.86
CA GLU A 377 14.22 -8.31 -12.93
C GLU A 377 13.95 -9.05 -11.60
N GLN A 378 14.28 -8.43 -10.46
CA GLN A 378 14.05 -9.01 -9.14
C GLN A 378 12.56 -9.08 -8.82
N GLU A 379 11.81 -8.02 -9.09
CA GLU A 379 10.38 -7.94 -8.85
C GLU A 379 9.58 -8.95 -9.71
N VAL A 380 9.91 -9.12 -11.00
CA VAL A 380 9.30 -10.18 -11.85
C VAL A 380 9.61 -11.57 -11.33
N ARG A 381 10.88 -11.86 -10.97
CA ARG A 381 11.26 -13.15 -10.36
C ARG A 381 10.51 -13.41 -9.05
N PHE A 382 10.33 -12.38 -8.23
CA PHE A 382 9.61 -12.51 -6.97
C PHE A 382 8.14 -12.85 -7.19
N ILE A 383 7.47 -12.16 -8.13
CA ILE A 383 6.09 -12.49 -8.54
C ILE A 383 6.00 -13.92 -9.09
N LYS A 384 6.97 -14.38 -9.89
CA LYS A 384 7.02 -15.77 -10.40
C LYS A 384 7.24 -16.83 -9.31
N ARG A 385 8.00 -16.52 -8.26
CA ARG A 385 8.26 -17.44 -7.13
C ARG A 385 7.14 -17.47 -6.09
N THR A 386 6.23 -16.50 -6.11
CA THR A 386 5.18 -16.31 -5.10
C THR A 386 3.80 -16.48 -5.73
N ILE A 387 3.20 -15.37 -6.17
CA ILE A 387 1.82 -15.25 -6.69
C ILE A 387 1.57 -16.20 -7.86
N TYR A 388 2.52 -16.33 -8.80
CA TYR A 388 2.33 -17.12 -10.03
C TYR A 388 2.00 -18.59 -9.77
N SER A 389 2.55 -19.19 -8.71
CA SER A 389 2.32 -20.61 -8.37
C SER A 389 0.85 -20.92 -8.04
N PHE A 390 0.07 -19.91 -7.66
CA PHE A 390 -1.35 -20.04 -7.33
C PHE A 390 -2.29 -19.64 -8.47
N LEU A 391 -1.79 -19.18 -9.62
CA LEU A 391 -2.63 -18.77 -10.74
C LEU A 391 -3.15 -19.99 -11.52
N THR A 392 -4.46 -19.99 -11.81
CA THR A 392 -5.13 -20.95 -12.72
C THR A 392 -5.53 -20.30 -14.05
N HIS A 393 -5.45 -18.97 -14.16
CA HIS A 393 -5.93 -18.21 -15.33
C HIS A 393 -4.92 -18.14 -16.49
N PRO A 394 -5.18 -18.77 -17.66
CA PRO A 394 -4.23 -18.84 -18.77
C PRO A 394 -3.81 -17.46 -19.30
N ASN A 395 -4.74 -16.50 -19.37
CA ASN A 395 -4.46 -15.15 -19.85
C ASN A 395 -3.52 -14.38 -18.92
N LYS A 396 -3.67 -14.56 -17.60
CA LYS A 396 -2.80 -13.93 -16.58
C LYS A 396 -1.41 -14.60 -16.59
N ILE A 397 -1.37 -15.93 -16.65
CA ILE A 397 -0.16 -16.75 -16.74
C ILE A 397 0.66 -16.38 -17.98
N LYS A 398 0.05 -16.39 -19.18
CA LYS A 398 0.66 -15.94 -20.43
C LYS A 398 1.15 -14.50 -20.30
N SER A 399 0.32 -13.62 -19.73
CA SER A 399 0.67 -12.22 -19.56
C SER A 399 1.89 -11.99 -18.68
N ILE A 400 2.14 -12.83 -17.66
CA ILE A 400 3.33 -12.82 -16.79
C ILE A 400 4.55 -13.45 -17.48
N ASN A 401 4.37 -14.53 -18.25
CA ASN A 401 5.48 -15.17 -18.97
C ASN A 401 6.10 -14.23 -20.01
N GLU A 402 5.29 -13.52 -20.79
CA GLU A 402 5.74 -12.47 -21.73
C GLU A 402 6.51 -11.30 -21.04
N LEU A 403 6.49 -11.20 -19.71
CA LEU A 403 7.22 -10.16 -18.98
C LEU A 403 8.68 -10.53 -18.77
N GLU A 404 8.94 -11.82 -18.54
CA GLU A 404 10.27 -12.37 -18.35
C GLU A 404 11.06 -12.37 -19.66
N GLU A 405 10.41 -12.73 -20.77
CA GLU A 405 11.00 -12.64 -22.12
C GLU A 405 11.46 -11.22 -22.49
N ARG A 406 10.79 -10.21 -21.94
CA ARG A 406 11.11 -8.77 -22.13
C ARG A 406 12.07 -8.21 -21.09
N LEU A 407 12.56 -9.00 -20.14
CA LEU A 407 13.67 -8.57 -19.28
C LEU A 407 14.95 -8.58 -20.13
N PRO A 408 15.83 -7.57 -20.00
CA PRO A 408 17.13 -7.64 -20.64
C PRO A 408 17.87 -8.86 -20.09
N ARG A 409 18.08 -9.88 -20.94
CA ARG A 409 18.95 -11.01 -20.59
C ARG A 409 20.29 -10.40 -20.23
N LYS A 410 20.74 -10.58 -18.98
CA LYS A 410 22.14 -10.29 -18.64
C LYS A 410 22.99 -11.04 -19.66
N LYS A 411 23.82 -10.32 -20.42
CA LYS A 411 24.95 -10.98 -21.08
C LYS A 411 25.69 -11.68 -19.95
N ILE A 412 25.67 -13.00 -19.95
CA ILE A 412 26.65 -13.78 -19.21
C ILE A 412 27.96 -13.38 -19.88
N VAL A 413 28.67 -12.44 -19.25
CA VAL A 413 30.08 -12.24 -19.55
C VAL A 413 30.69 -13.57 -19.17
N LYS A 414 31.06 -14.36 -20.19
CA LYS A 414 32.05 -15.42 -19.99
C LYS A 414 33.31 -14.68 -19.62
N GLU A 415 33.53 -14.46 -18.33
CA GLU A 415 34.86 -14.17 -17.85
C GLU A 415 35.70 -15.36 -18.27
N ASN A 416 36.66 -15.10 -19.14
CA ASN A 416 37.61 -16.11 -19.58
C ASN A 416 38.43 -16.47 -18.35
N VAL A 417 38.06 -17.58 -17.69
CA VAL A 417 38.93 -18.26 -16.74
C VAL A 417 40.05 -18.91 -17.56
N LYS A 418 40.99 -18.08 -18.00
CA LYS A 418 42.32 -18.47 -18.43
C LYS A 418 43.31 -17.85 -17.45
N GLU A 419 43.99 -18.75 -16.74
CA GLU A 419 45.37 -18.57 -16.26
C GLU A 419 45.63 -17.38 -15.32
N ALA A 420 45.42 -17.64 -14.03
CA ALA A 420 46.23 -17.06 -12.96
C ALA A 420 46.55 -18.11 -11.88
N PHE A 421 46.89 -19.33 -12.29
CA PHE A 421 47.63 -20.26 -11.42
C PHE A 421 49.09 -19.83 -11.43
N LEU A 422 49.48 -19.03 -10.43
CA LEU A 422 50.87 -18.87 -10.04
C LEU A 422 50.98 -19.21 -8.55
N GLU A 423 51.51 -20.40 -8.30
CA GLU A 423 51.80 -20.91 -6.98
C GLU A 423 52.81 -20.01 -6.26
N LYS A 424 52.57 -19.69 -4.99
CA LYS A 424 53.63 -19.51 -4.00
C LYS A 424 53.24 -20.19 -2.68
N PRO A 425 54.22 -20.76 -1.95
CA PRO A 425 53.98 -21.94 -1.13
C PRO A 425 53.51 -21.63 0.30
N LEU A 426 52.98 -22.66 0.96
CA LEU A 426 52.77 -22.67 2.41
C LEU A 426 54.10 -22.45 3.15
N VAL A 427 54.09 -21.57 4.14
CA VAL A 427 55.04 -21.60 5.26
C VAL A 427 54.27 -22.00 6.51
N LYS A 428 54.89 -22.84 7.33
CA LYS A 428 54.26 -23.55 8.44
C LYS A 428 53.94 -22.65 9.64
N THR A 429 52.94 -23.12 10.38
CA THR A 429 52.66 -22.84 11.80
C THR A 429 53.90 -22.78 12.70
N GLU A 430 53.83 -21.97 13.75
CA GLU A 430 54.02 -22.45 15.13
C GLU A 430 53.37 -21.48 16.15
N GLU A 431 52.78 -22.05 17.22
CA GLU A 431 52.75 -21.59 18.64
C GLU A 431 52.59 -20.09 19.01
N ARG A 432 51.98 -19.63 20.11
CA ARG A 432 51.37 -20.13 21.38
C ARG A 432 50.52 -18.93 21.92
N LYS A 433 49.63 -18.97 22.92
CA LYS A 433 49.16 -19.98 23.90
C LYS A 433 47.72 -19.60 24.37
N SER A 434 47.13 -20.42 25.24
CA SER A 434 45.92 -20.13 26.03
C SER A 434 46.13 -19.08 27.14
N LEU A 435 45.08 -18.33 27.51
CA LEU A 435 44.62 -18.14 28.90
C LEU A 435 43.30 -17.34 28.99
N GLN A 436 42.29 -17.99 29.56
CA GLN A 436 41.15 -17.41 30.30
C GLN A 436 41.24 -17.99 31.74
N PRO A 437 40.43 -17.55 32.71
CA PRO A 437 39.86 -16.23 32.95
C PRO A 437 40.18 -15.76 34.40
N GLU A 438 39.76 -14.55 34.80
CA GLU A 438 39.47 -14.30 36.23
C GLU A 438 38.11 -13.62 36.44
N VAL A 439 37.31 -14.29 37.26
CA VAL A 439 36.13 -13.76 37.93
C VAL A 439 36.62 -13.02 39.17
N ASN A 440 36.03 -11.88 39.51
CA ASN A 440 36.14 -11.40 40.88
C ASN A 440 34.78 -10.93 41.41
N ILE A 441 34.38 -11.51 42.54
CA ILE A 441 33.13 -11.25 43.26
C ILE A 441 33.47 -10.41 44.48
N GLY A 442 32.77 -9.29 44.67
CA GLY A 442 32.91 -8.43 45.85
C GLY A 442 31.55 -8.15 46.49
N LEU A 443 31.20 -8.94 47.51
CA LEU A 443 30.10 -8.67 48.44
C LEU A 443 30.59 -7.78 49.61
N VAL A 444 29.64 -7.37 50.46
CA VAL A 444 29.71 -6.56 51.71
C VAL A 444 29.27 -5.10 51.48
N GLY A 445 28.33 -4.52 52.25
CA GLY A 445 27.50 -5.04 53.35
C GLY A 445 27.03 -3.91 54.27
N HIS A 446 25.84 -4.05 54.88
CA HIS A 446 25.30 -3.30 56.04
C HIS A 446 25.55 -1.77 56.15
N TYR A 447 24.50 -0.97 55.91
CA TYR A 447 23.57 -0.49 56.96
C TYR A 447 22.29 0.08 56.35
#